data_AF-A0A2N8KEN0-F1
#
_entry.id   AF-A0A2N8KEN0-F1
#
_cell.length_a   1.000
_cell.length_b   1.000
_cell.length_c   1.000
_cell.angle_alpha   90.00
_cell.angle_beta   90.00
_cell.angle_gamma   90.00
#
_symmetry.space_group_name_H-M   'P 1'
#
loop_
_entity.id
_entity.type
_entity.pdbx_description
1 polymer ?
#
loop_
_entity_poly.entity_id
_entity_poly.type
_entity_poly.pdbx_seq_one_letter_code
_entity_poly.pdbx_strand_id
1 'polypeptide(L)'
;MKSAWTNLNETVARSANADADSFELEGVDTTSTVLFPAGGGAGSYQEVSSWVDLDQVRDVVMAGGEQQFFSYQYVEDPTSRQRQKPTFKNAMTMTVSLDYDPDKPWYAALIEADRLREPVVVRGVLPSGSTLYYYAYPSFNKVPVGQVNENLQNTAVFSLVADPIRYEAA
;
A
#
# COMPACT_ATOMS: atom_id res chain seq x y z
N MET A 1 9.81 -0.14 6.28
CA MET A 1 10.55 -0.37 7.54
C MET A 1 10.29 -1.79 8.01
N LYS A 2 11.24 -2.45 8.68
CA LYS A 2 11.01 -3.75 9.35
C LYS A 2 11.19 -3.56 10.84
N SER A 3 10.20 -3.95 11.61
CA SER A 3 10.18 -3.79 13.07
C SER A 3 9.61 -5.05 13.71
N ALA A 4 9.98 -5.35 14.97
CA ALA A 4 9.33 -6.42 15.73
C ALA A 4 7.89 -6.05 16.15
N TRP A 5 7.49 -4.78 16.01
CA TRP A 5 6.12 -4.34 16.16
C TRP A 5 5.31 -4.64 14.90
N THR A 6 4.29 -5.50 15.02
CA THR A 6 3.46 -5.94 13.89
C THR A 6 2.83 -4.80 13.09
N ASN A 7 2.46 -3.70 13.75
CA ASN A 7 1.85 -2.53 13.09
C ASN A 7 2.88 -1.64 12.37
N LEU A 8 4.16 -1.74 12.73
CA LEU A 8 5.26 -0.97 12.12
C LEU A 8 6.16 -1.84 11.23
N ASN A 9 5.84 -3.12 11.13
CA ASN A 9 6.51 -4.04 10.23
C ASN A 9 5.92 -3.88 8.83
N GLU A 10 6.79 -3.70 7.83
CA GLU A 10 6.42 -3.52 6.43
C GLU A 10 5.57 -2.27 6.16
N THR A 11 5.64 -1.28 7.05
CA THR A 11 4.98 0.01 6.88
C THR A 11 5.93 1.04 6.28
N VAL A 12 5.36 2.05 5.62
CA VAL A 12 6.06 3.25 5.13
C VAL A 12 5.57 4.43 5.94
N ALA A 13 6.50 5.16 6.54
CA ALA A 13 6.24 6.39 7.25
C ALA A 13 7.20 7.48 6.77
N ARG A 14 6.72 8.73 6.76
CA ARG A 14 7.53 9.91 6.52
C ARG A 14 8.36 10.21 7.77
N SER A 15 9.64 10.48 7.58
CA SER A 15 10.48 11.00 8.66
C SER A 15 10.20 12.48 8.90
N ALA A 16 10.05 12.85 10.16
CA ALA A 16 10.04 14.22 10.66
C ALA A 16 11.19 14.41 11.66
N ASN A 17 11.59 15.66 11.90
CA ASN A 17 12.63 16.02 12.87
C ASN A 17 13.88 15.12 12.80
N ALA A 18 14.39 14.91 11.59
CA ALA A 18 15.61 14.14 11.39
C ALA A 18 16.82 14.93 11.89
N ASP A 19 17.56 14.31 12.81
CA ASP A 19 18.86 14.71 13.32
C ASP A 19 19.91 13.67 12.89
N ALA A 20 21.19 13.89 13.22
CA ALA A 20 22.32 13.09 12.76
C ALA A 20 22.17 11.57 13.04
N ASP A 21 21.58 11.20 14.18
CA ASP A 21 21.43 9.81 14.62
C ASP A 21 19.98 9.41 14.95
N SER A 22 19.01 10.30 14.74
CA SER A 22 17.61 10.06 15.12
C SER A 22 16.64 10.72 14.16
N PHE A 23 15.50 10.09 13.92
CA PHE A 23 14.40 10.69 13.20
C PHE A 23 13.08 10.27 13.85
N GLU A 24 12.10 11.16 13.82
CA GLU A 24 10.75 10.86 14.27
C GLU A 24 9.93 10.30 13.10
N LEU A 25 8.99 9.40 13.38
CA LEU A 25 8.03 8.91 12.39
C LEU A 25 6.77 9.75 12.47
N GLU A 26 6.54 10.58 11.46
CA GLU A 26 5.33 11.39 11.38
C GLU A 26 4.12 10.47 11.15
N GLY A 27 3.00 10.73 11.82
CA GLY A 27 1.75 9.97 11.62
C GLY A 27 1.70 8.58 12.25
N VAL A 28 2.69 8.21 13.07
CA VAL A 28 2.72 6.95 13.81
C VAL A 28 2.49 7.20 15.30
N ASP A 29 1.31 6.82 15.80
CA ASP A 29 1.00 6.87 17.24
C ASP A 29 1.46 5.57 17.93
N THR A 30 2.53 5.65 18.71
CA THR A 30 3.08 4.53 19.50
C THR A 30 2.68 4.56 20.98
N THR A 31 1.72 5.41 21.37
CA THR A 31 1.35 5.60 22.79
C THR A 31 0.72 4.36 23.45
N SER A 32 0.16 3.44 22.66
CA SER A 32 -0.45 2.21 23.17
C SER A 32 0.59 1.14 23.48
N THR A 33 0.88 0.94 24.77
CA THR A 33 1.83 -0.08 25.27
C THR A 33 1.37 -1.52 25.01
N VAL A 34 0.11 -1.74 24.63
CA VAL A 34 -0.42 -3.06 24.24
C VAL A 34 -0.03 -3.40 22.81
N LEU A 35 -0.05 -2.40 21.92
CA LEU A 35 0.31 -2.57 20.51
C LEU A 35 1.81 -2.36 20.26
N PHE A 36 2.46 -1.58 21.13
CA PHE A 36 3.88 -1.24 21.06
C PHE A 36 4.58 -1.58 22.39
N PRO A 37 4.82 -2.87 22.67
CA PRO A 37 5.53 -3.28 23.87
C PRO A 37 6.97 -2.78 23.86
N ALA A 38 7.48 -2.40 25.03
CA ALA A 38 8.84 -1.90 25.22
C ALA A 38 9.88 -2.93 24.76
N GLY A 39 10.89 -2.47 24.00
CA GLY A 39 11.96 -3.32 23.45
C GLY A 39 11.67 -3.92 22.06
N GLY A 40 10.45 -3.75 21.51
CA GLY A 40 10.10 -4.20 20.15
C GLY A 40 10.42 -3.20 19.03
N GLY A 41 10.92 -2.01 19.37
CA GLY A 41 11.21 -0.95 18.40
C GLY A 41 12.50 -1.14 17.59
N ALA A 42 13.33 -2.14 17.93
CA ALA A 42 14.52 -2.45 17.15
C ALA A 42 14.10 -2.96 15.76
N GLY A 43 14.59 -2.27 14.72
CA GLY A 43 14.19 -2.53 13.36
C GLY A 43 15.21 -2.02 12.35
N SER A 44 15.00 -2.37 11.08
CA SER A 44 15.75 -1.80 9.97
C SER A 44 14.85 -0.85 9.18
N TYR A 45 15.43 0.26 8.76
CA TYR A 45 14.80 1.19 7.83
C TYR A 45 15.55 1.16 6.51
N GLN A 46 14.85 1.49 5.44
CA GLN A 46 15.44 1.78 4.14
C GLN A 46 14.89 3.12 3.71
N GLU A 47 15.79 4.01 3.31
CA GLU A 47 15.44 5.29 2.75
C GLU A 47 14.95 5.11 1.30
N VAL A 48 13.92 5.87 0.93
CA VAL A 48 13.48 5.92 -0.47
C VAL A 48 14.48 6.78 -1.24
N SER A 49 15.27 6.14 -2.10
CA SER A 49 16.39 6.78 -2.82
C SER A 49 15.93 7.71 -3.93
N SER A 50 14.88 7.36 -4.67
CA SER A 50 14.36 8.17 -5.78
C SER A 50 12.88 7.92 -6.01
N TRP A 51 12.22 8.90 -6.63
CA TRP A 51 10.83 8.81 -7.08
C TRP A 51 10.80 8.84 -8.59
N VAL A 52 10.04 7.93 -9.20
CA VAL A 52 9.74 7.94 -10.64
C VAL A 52 8.27 8.31 -10.80
N ASP A 53 8.02 9.43 -11.47
CA ASP A 53 6.65 9.88 -11.72
C ASP A 53 6.00 9.01 -12.80
N LEU A 54 4.78 8.56 -12.50
CA LEU A 54 3.90 7.86 -13.45
C LEU A 54 3.09 8.91 -14.22
N ASP A 55 3.47 9.18 -15.47
CA ASP A 55 2.68 10.01 -16.38
C ASP A 55 1.73 9.16 -17.25
N GLN A 56 0.73 9.78 -17.86
CA GLN A 56 -0.27 9.11 -18.71
C GLN A 56 -1.14 8.05 -18.00
N VAL A 57 -1.40 8.25 -16.71
CA VAL A 57 -2.35 7.43 -15.95
C VAL A 57 -3.78 7.71 -16.44
N ARG A 58 -4.47 6.67 -16.92
CA ARG A 58 -5.85 6.72 -17.37
C ARG A 58 -6.83 6.48 -16.24
N ASP A 59 -6.53 5.50 -15.39
CA ASP A 59 -7.40 5.11 -14.29
C ASP A 59 -6.60 4.56 -13.11
N VAL A 60 -7.12 4.79 -11.91
CA VAL A 60 -6.59 4.26 -10.65
C VAL A 60 -7.75 3.66 -9.87
N VAL A 61 -7.80 2.34 -9.84
CA VAL A 61 -8.84 1.58 -9.14
C VAL A 61 -8.24 0.94 -7.90
N MET A 62 -8.80 1.27 -6.75
CA MET A 62 -8.51 0.59 -5.48
C MET A 62 -9.58 -0.47 -5.24
N ALA A 63 -9.15 -1.70 -4.96
CA ALA A 63 -10.03 -2.82 -4.62
C ALA A 63 -9.55 -3.50 -3.33
N GLY A 64 -10.48 -4.11 -2.59
CA GLY A 64 -10.17 -4.83 -1.34
C GLY A 64 -10.33 -3.96 -0.08
N GLY A 65 -9.79 -4.45 1.04
CA GLY A 65 -9.96 -3.82 2.36
C GLY A 65 -11.28 -4.14 3.07
N GLU A 66 -12.15 -4.93 2.42
CA GLU A 66 -13.40 -5.40 3.01
C GLU A 66 -13.15 -6.31 4.21
N GLN A 67 -13.86 -6.06 5.30
CA GLN A 67 -13.86 -6.92 6.47
C GLN A 67 -14.60 -8.22 6.14
N GLN A 68 -13.91 -9.34 6.23
CA GLN A 68 -14.56 -10.65 6.16
C GLN A 68 -15.15 -11.01 7.52
N PHE A 69 -16.31 -11.66 7.47
CA PHE A 69 -17.07 -12.10 8.63
C PHE A 69 -17.30 -13.61 8.55
N PHE A 70 -17.01 -14.29 9.66
CA PHE A 70 -17.44 -15.66 9.85
C PHE A 70 -18.84 -15.67 10.46
N SER A 71 -19.81 -16.11 9.66
CA SER A 71 -21.19 -16.31 10.10
C SER A 71 -21.33 -17.65 10.80
N TYR A 72 -21.88 -17.65 12.00
CA TYR A 72 -22.15 -18.86 12.77
C TYR A 72 -23.54 -18.79 13.43
N GLN A 73 -24.13 -19.95 13.66
CA GLN A 73 -25.38 -20.09 14.40
C GLN A 73 -25.19 -21.13 15.51
N TYR A 74 -25.80 -20.88 16.65
CA TYR A 74 -25.83 -21.85 17.74
C TYR A 74 -27.02 -22.80 17.52
N VAL A 75 -26.77 -24.11 17.57
CA VAL A 75 -27.82 -25.15 17.40
C VAL A 75 -28.86 -25.11 18.53
N GLU A 76 -28.46 -24.58 19.68
CA GLU A 76 -29.28 -24.40 20.88
C GLU A 76 -30.12 -23.11 20.88
N ASP A 77 -29.94 -22.20 19.90
CA ASP A 77 -30.72 -20.97 19.81
C ASP A 77 -32.04 -21.21 19.05
N PRO A 78 -33.20 -21.23 19.73
CA PRO A 78 -34.50 -21.50 19.09
C PRO A 78 -34.95 -20.37 18.16
N THR A 79 -34.24 -19.23 18.13
CA THR A 79 -34.54 -18.10 17.25
C THR A 79 -33.76 -18.12 15.92
N SER A 80 -32.92 -19.14 15.68
CA SER A 80 -32.13 -19.33 14.45
C SER A 80 -31.33 -18.08 14.01
N ARG A 81 -30.88 -17.28 14.98
CA ARG A 81 -30.17 -16.03 14.70
C ARG A 81 -28.74 -16.33 14.24
N GLN A 82 -28.41 -15.92 13.02
CA GLN A 82 -27.03 -15.87 12.57
C GLN A 82 -26.28 -14.75 13.28
N ARG A 83 -25.11 -15.07 13.82
CA ARG A 83 -24.16 -14.13 14.42
C ARG A 83 -22.92 -14.08 13.54
N GLN A 84 -22.26 -12.92 13.52
CA GLN A 84 -21.07 -12.71 12.71
C GLN A 84 -19.89 -12.34 13.59
N LYS A 85 -18.74 -13.01 13.38
CA LYS A 85 -17.47 -12.66 14.00
C LYS A 85 -16.50 -12.12 12.94
N PRO A 86 -15.92 -10.92 13.09
CA PRO A 86 -14.90 -10.42 12.17
C PRO A 86 -13.68 -11.37 12.16
N THR A 87 -13.19 -11.73 10.98
CA THR A 87 -12.04 -12.65 10.83
C THR A 87 -10.78 -11.89 10.43
N PHE A 88 -10.70 -11.47 9.17
CA PHE A 88 -9.56 -10.79 8.57
C PHE A 88 -10.07 -9.79 7.52
N LYS A 89 -9.26 -8.80 7.20
CA LYS A 89 -9.53 -7.89 6.09
C LYS A 89 -8.91 -8.45 4.82
N ASN A 90 -9.61 -8.30 3.70
CA ASN A 90 -9.06 -8.67 2.40
C ASN A 90 -7.86 -7.79 2.06
N ALA A 91 -6.88 -8.37 1.36
CA ALA A 91 -5.75 -7.63 0.82
C ALA A 91 -6.26 -6.50 -0.07
N MET A 92 -5.69 -5.31 0.10
CA MET A 92 -5.97 -4.17 -0.77
C MET A 92 -5.06 -4.25 -1.99
N THR A 93 -5.61 -4.02 -3.17
CA THR A 93 -4.86 -3.92 -4.41
C THR A 93 -5.19 -2.61 -5.09
N MET A 94 -4.17 -1.94 -5.61
CA MET A 94 -4.29 -0.76 -6.44
C MET A 94 -3.94 -1.14 -7.87
N THR A 95 -4.91 -1.03 -8.77
CA THR A 95 -4.72 -1.24 -10.20
C THR A 95 -4.61 0.12 -10.87
N VAL A 96 -3.49 0.38 -11.52
CA VAL A 96 -3.21 1.58 -12.29
C VAL A 96 -3.16 1.21 -13.77
N SER A 97 -4.01 1.83 -14.57
CA SER A 97 -4.01 1.70 -16.03
C SER A 97 -3.28 2.90 -16.63
N LEU A 98 -2.25 2.63 -17.42
CA LEU A 98 -1.41 3.64 -18.08
C LEU A 98 -1.46 3.45 -19.59
N ASP A 99 -1.31 4.52 -20.36
CA ASP A 99 -1.08 4.39 -21.80
C ASP A 99 0.29 3.75 -22.07
N TYR A 100 0.36 2.91 -23.10
CA TYR A 100 1.58 2.23 -23.50
C TYR A 100 2.57 3.22 -24.13
N ASP A 101 3.64 3.54 -23.39
CA ASP A 101 4.77 4.33 -23.89
C ASP A 101 6.10 3.74 -23.36
N PRO A 102 6.85 3.00 -24.19
CA PRO A 102 8.09 2.34 -23.77
C PRO A 102 9.27 3.31 -23.64
N ASP A 103 9.19 4.52 -24.19
CA ASP A 103 10.27 5.53 -24.13
C ASP A 103 10.31 6.26 -22.78
N LYS A 104 9.29 6.04 -21.94
CA LYS A 104 9.16 6.69 -20.64
C LYS A 104 9.97 5.99 -19.55
N PRO A 105 10.53 6.77 -18.60
CA PRO A 105 11.32 6.22 -17.50
C PRO A 105 10.51 5.30 -16.58
N TRP A 106 9.21 5.53 -16.43
CA TRP A 106 8.35 4.68 -15.61
C TRP A 106 8.20 3.26 -16.17
N TYR A 107 8.23 3.09 -17.50
CA TYR A 107 8.05 1.78 -18.12
C TYR A 107 9.23 0.85 -17.77
N ALA A 108 10.46 1.35 -17.88
CA ALA A 108 11.65 0.63 -17.46
C ALA A 108 11.66 0.35 -15.94
N ALA A 109 11.28 1.34 -15.12
CA ALA A 109 11.24 1.20 -13.67
C ALA A 109 10.24 0.13 -13.21
N LEU A 110 9.04 0.08 -13.79
CA LEU A 110 8.03 -0.94 -13.45
C LEU A 110 8.46 -2.35 -13.88
N ILE A 111 9.18 -2.47 -15.00
CA ILE A 111 9.76 -3.74 -15.45
C ILE A 111 10.83 -4.24 -14.48
N GLU A 112 11.67 -3.35 -13.99
CA GLU A 112 12.71 -3.68 -13.02
C GLU A 112 12.10 -4.05 -11.66
N ALA A 113 11.12 -3.27 -11.20
CA ALA A 113 10.40 -3.52 -9.97
C ALA A 113 9.67 -4.88 -9.98
N ASP A 114 8.99 -5.22 -11.09
CA ASP A 114 8.35 -6.52 -11.29
C ASP A 114 9.36 -7.69 -11.29
N ARG A 115 10.57 -7.47 -11.82
CA ARG A 115 11.65 -8.47 -11.82
C ARG A 115 12.27 -8.68 -10.45
N LEU A 116 12.49 -7.61 -9.69
CA LEU A 116 13.04 -7.67 -8.34
C LEU A 116 12.08 -8.38 -7.38
N ARG A 117 10.76 -8.25 -7.61
CA ARG A 117 9.71 -8.77 -6.71
C ARG A 117 9.88 -8.27 -5.28
N GLU A 118 10.53 -7.13 -5.13
CA GLU A 118 10.68 -6.45 -3.86
C GLU A 118 9.51 -5.48 -3.69
N PRO A 119 9.02 -5.30 -2.45
CA PRO A 119 7.97 -4.34 -2.17
C PRO A 119 8.51 -2.91 -2.41
N VAL A 120 7.73 -2.11 -3.12
CA VAL A 120 8.06 -0.72 -3.46
C VAL A 120 7.13 0.24 -2.73
N VAL A 121 7.61 1.48 -2.57
CA VAL A 121 6.80 2.56 -2.03
C VAL A 121 6.10 3.29 -3.17
N VAL A 122 4.77 3.41 -3.08
CA VAL A 122 3.98 4.22 -4.00
C VAL A 122 3.45 5.44 -3.26
N ARG A 123 3.65 6.62 -3.86
CA ARG A 123 3.18 7.90 -3.33
C ARG A 123 1.99 8.38 -4.15
N GLY A 124 0.82 8.48 -3.51
CA GLY A 124 -0.36 9.13 -4.09
C GLY A 124 -0.48 10.56 -3.57
N VAL A 125 -0.41 11.55 -4.45
CA VAL A 125 -0.66 12.96 -4.10
C VAL A 125 -2.10 13.28 -4.50
N LEU A 126 -2.93 13.65 -3.53
CA LEU A 126 -4.31 14.06 -3.79
C LEU A 126 -4.34 15.50 -4.32
N PRO A 127 -5.39 15.88 -5.09
CA PRO A 127 -5.58 17.26 -5.53
C PRO A 127 -5.64 18.29 -4.39
N SER A 128 -5.97 17.84 -3.17
CA SER A 128 -5.97 18.67 -1.95
C SER A 128 -4.58 18.94 -1.38
N GLY A 129 -3.51 18.35 -1.93
CA GLY A 129 -2.14 18.41 -1.40
C GLY A 129 -1.82 17.34 -0.34
N SER A 130 -2.81 16.57 0.11
CA SER A 130 -2.59 15.45 1.03
C SER A 130 -1.81 14.34 0.33
N THR A 131 -0.85 13.72 1.03
CA THR A 131 0.00 12.67 0.47
C THR A 131 -0.28 11.34 1.17
N LEU A 132 -0.50 10.28 0.40
CA LEU A 132 -0.62 8.91 0.91
C LEU A 132 0.58 8.10 0.46
N TYR A 133 1.14 7.35 1.41
CA TYR A 133 2.18 6.38 1.12
C TYR A 133 1.64 4.96 1.25
N TYR A 134 1.87 4.19 0.20
CA TYR A 134 1.50 2.78 0.11
C TYR A 134 2.77 1.94 0.06
N TYR A 135 2.80 0.85 0.82
CA TYR A 135 3.82 -0.19 0.68
C TYR A 135 3.21 -1.36 -0.06
N ALA A 136 3.69 -1.65 -1.27
CA ALA A 136 3.03 -2.60 -2.13
C ALA A 136 3.99 -3.41 -3.00
N TYR A 137 3.63 -4.65 -3.30
CA TYR A 137 4.32 -5.45 -4.31
C TYR A 137 3.87 -5.02 -5.71
N PRO A 138 4.78 -4.54 -6.56
CA PRO A 138 4.46 -4.17 -7.93
C PRO A 138 4.36 -5.42 -8.80
N SER A 139 3.33 -5.46 -9.64
CA SER A 139 3.17 -6.43 -10.71
C SER A 139 2.84 -5.68 -11.99
N PHE A 140 3.65 -5.84 -13.02
CA PHE A 140 3.50 -5.05 -14.25
C PHE A 140 3.24 -5.94 -15.46
N ASN A 141 2.10 -5.74 -16.10
CA ASN A 141 1.81 -6.39 -17.37
C ASN A 141 2.36 -5.54 -18.53
N LYS A 142 3.42 -6.07 -19.17
CA LYS A 142 4.11 -5.44 -20.31
C LYS A 142 3.37 -5.59 -21.63
N VAL A 143 2.36 -6.45 -21.69
CA VAL A 143 1.60 -6.71 -22.90
C VAL A 143 0.49 -5.66 -23.00
N PRO A 144 0.60 -4.70 -23.94
CA PRO A 144 -0.44 -3.72 -24.11
C PRO A 144 -1.71 -4.36 -24.63
N VAL A 145 -2.84 -3.93 -24.09
CA VAL A 145 -4.18 -4.24 -24.60
C VAL A 145 -4.83 -2.97 -25.11
N GLY A 146 -5.54 -3.06 -26.22
CA GLY A 146 -6.24 -1.91 -26.82
C GLY A 146 -7.58 -2.31 -27.41
N GLN A 147 -8.52 -1.39 -27.37
CA GLN A 147 -9.81 -1.46 -28.04
C GLN A 147 -9.81 -0.46 -29.21
N VAL A 148 -10.70 -0.65 -30.19
CA VAL A 148 -10.90 0.34 -31.27
C VAL A 148 -11.30 1.67 -30.63
N ASN A 149 -10.61 2.76 -30.99
CA ASN A 149 -10.73 4.13 -30.44
C ASN A 149 -10.07 4.38 -29.07
N GLU A 150 -9.24 3.47 -28.56
CA GLU A 150 -8.39 3.72 -27.39
C GLU A 150 -6.92 3.55 -27.74
N ASN A 151 -6.06 4.31 -27.05
CA ASN A 151 -4.63 4.03 -27.08
C ASN A 151 -4.39 2.65 -26.44
N LEU A 152 -3.31 2.00 -26.87
CA LEU A 152 -2.80 0.82 -26.20
C LEU A 152 -2.52 1.15 -24.72
N GLN A 153 -2.92 0.27 -23.81
CA GLN A 153 -2.80 0.47 -22.37
C GLN A 153 -2.06 -0.70 -21.71
N ASN A 154 -1.27 -0.38 -20.70
CA ASN A 154 -0.65 -1.32 -19.78
C ASN A 154 -1.29 -1.22 -18.40
N THR A 155 -1.31 -2.35 -17.69
CA THR A 155 -1.85 -2.42 -16.33
C THR A 155 -0.73 -2.73 -15.35
N ALA A 156 -0.56 -1.85 -14.36
CA ALA A 156 0.27 -2.08 -13.18
C ALA A 156 -0.64 -2.37 -11.98
N VAL A 157 -0.43 -3.49 -11.31
CA VAL A 157 -1.14 -3.87 -10.10
C VAL A 157 -0.18 -3.80 -8.93
N PHE A 158 -0.54 -3.06 -7.90
CA PHE A 158 0.20 -2.94 -6.66
C PHE A 158 -0.59 -3.62 -5.55
N SER A 159 -0.04 -4.70 -4.97
CA SER A 159 -0.67 -5.39 -3.84
C SER A 159 -0.18 -4.80 -2.53
N LEU A 160 -1.04 -4.09 -1.80
CA LEU A 160 -0.68 -3.40 -0.56
C LEU A 160 -0.45 -4.43 0.55
N VAL A 161 0.65 -4.25 1.28
CA VAL A 161 1.09 -5.15 2.36
C VAL A 161 0.71 -4.60 3.74
N ALA A 162 0.73 -3.27 3.87
CA ALA A 162 0.40 -2.57 5.10
C ALA A 162 -0.66 -1.50 4.88
N ASP A 163 -1.35 -1.13 5.97
CA ASP A 163 -2.32 -0.04 5.96
C ASP A 163 -1.62 1.27 5.52
N PRO A 164 -2.23 2.05 4.61
CA PRO A 164 -1.64 3.28 4.13
C PRO A 164 -1.60 4.34 5.23
N ILE A 165 -0.49 5.07 5.31
CA ILE A 165 -0.39 6.25 6.16
C ILE A 165 -0.72 7.48 5.31
N ARG A 166 -1.74 8.24 5.74
CA ARG A 166 -2.14 9.50 5.13
C ARG A 166 -1.52 10.66 5.90
N TYR A 167 -0.89 11.56 5.16
CA TYR A 167 -0.40 12.84 5.64
C TYR A 167 -1.28 13.95 5.10
N GLU A 168 -1.78 14.81 5.99
CA GLU A 168 -2.50 16.01 5.57
C GLU A 168 -1.53 17.02 4.94
N ALA A 169 -2.07 17.87 4.05
CA ALA A 169 -1.31 18.99 3.51
C ALA A 169 -0.91 19.93 4.65
N ALA A 170 0.37 20.35 4.65
CA ALA A 170 0.87 21.39 5.55
C ALA A 170 0.31 22.78 5.18
#